data_AF-A0A7J7JA37-F1
#
_entry.id   AF-A0A7J7JA37-F1
#
_cell.length_a   1.000
_cell.length_b   1.000
_cell.length_c   1.000
_cell.angle_alpha   90.00
_cell.angle_beta   90.00
_cell.angle_gamma   90.00
#
_symmetry.space_group_name_H-M   'P 1'
#
loop_
_entity.id
_entity.type
_entity.pdbx_description
1 polymer ?
#
loop_
_entity_poly.entity_id
_entity_poly.type
_entity_poly.pdbx_seq_one_letter_code
_entity_poly.pdbx_strand_id
1 'polypeptide(L)'
;MNIHTPSSKKQDKYKTINLHGVLEGSGNADRLPTVLLVAHYDAMSGIPGLSYGADSNGSGAVALLELMRIFQRLFSSSNKPEYNIAFLLSGSAKLNYFGTKKWLEEMRESSKFPYLNQVESVICLDSIASQSSNLYIHISKPPKEGSANHQLIQHLKEAATEFGSSAEHIHKKIALAHSKLAWEHEQFAMSKMAGMTISSLENHKAPIRTSALDTRSSVTSQVLTQNIHVIGEAVARYIFSLSSNDSAKQVTVLDADLAVQRSMVKAWLDLLTSEPRAAQLLKPTSSLLISMEQAFQRYLQSVSRTTYTCDTRDPEFVLYDPVLDTMHVYSVKPAVFDLFLAVVIGAYLGVVYLLSLVSSILVGWYFVGEAVFVKNRIKFYY
;
A
#
# COMPACT_ATOMS: atom_id res chain seq x y z
N MET A 1 22.82 9.24 -25.69
CA MET A 1 21.57 9.43 -24.94
C MET A 1 21.98 9.82 -23.52
N ASN A 2 21.77 11.07 -23.13
CA ASN A 2 22.08 11.51 -21.76
C ASN A 2 20.81 11.38 -20.93
N ILE A 3 20.85 10.54 -19.90
CA ILE A 3 19.77 10.39 -18.93
C ILE A 3 20.15 11.24 -17.73
N HIS A 4 19.34 12.24 -17.41
CA HIS A 4 19.52 13.05 -16.22
C HIS A 4 18.52 12.59 -15.16
N THR A 5 19.04 12.15 -14.01
CA THR A 5 18.24 11.84 -12.82
C THR A 5 18.57 12.85 -11.71
N PRO A 6 17.57 13.39 -11.00
CA PRO A 6 17.77 14.29 -9.87
C PRO A 6 18.42 13.57 -8.69
N SER A 7 19.10 14.33 -7.83
CA SER A 7 19.69 13.79 -6.61
C SER A 7 18.60 13.44 -5.59
N SER A 8 18.77 12.29 -4.93
CA SER A 8 17.88 11.88 -3.86
C SER A 8 18.02 12.83 -2.66
N LYS A 9 16.87 13.25 -2.11
CA LYS A 9 16.80 14.08 -0.91
C LYS A 9 16.18 13.28 0.22
N LYS A 10 16.74 13.43 1.41
CA LYS A 10 16.18 12.85 2.63
C LYS A 10 14.82 13.48 2.94
N GLN A 11 13.84 12.66 3.27
CA GLN A 11 12.53 13.11 3.73
C GLN A 11 12.55 13.27 5.26
N ASP A 12 12.70 14.50 5.76
CA ASP A 12 12.88 14.75 7.20
C ASP A 12 11.56 14.73 8.00
N LYS A 13 10.40 14.94 7.36
CA LYS A 13 9.11 15.05 8.05
C LYS A 13 8.10 14.04 7.51
N TYR A 14 8.32 12.77 7.86
CA TYR A 14 7.35 11.71 7.58
C TYR A 14 6.29 11.62 8.68
N LYS A 15 5.03 11.46 8.29
CA LYS A 15 3.88 11.31 9.19
C LYS A 15 3.17 9.98 8.90
N THR A 16 3.07 9.12 9.91
CA THR A 16 2.26 7.90 9.88
C THR A 16 0.92 8.17 10.55
N ILE A 17 -0.16 7.56 10.04
CA ILE A 17 -1.48 7.63 10.66
C ILE A 17 -1.91 6.23 11.05
N ASN A 18 -2.52 6.11 12.22
CA ASN A 18 -3.29 4.93 12.57
C ASN A 18 -4.74 5.33 12.78
N LEU A 19 -5.64 4.46 12.33
CA LEU A 19 -7.06 4.56 12.60
C LEU A 19 -7.43 3.46 13.58
N HIS A 20 -8.09 3.85 14.65
CA HIS A 20 -8.50 2.94 15.70
C HIS A 20 -9.97 3.20 16.04
N GLY A 21 -10.74 2.16 16.31
CA GLY A 21 -12.07 2.32 16.90
C GLY A 21 -12.59 1.06 17.56
N VAL A 22 -13.68 1.19 18.31
CA VAL A 22 -14.21 0.10 19.17
C VAL A 22 -15.70 -0.09 18.96
N LEU A 23 -16.12 -1.35 19.00
CA LEU A 23 -17.49 -1.79 19.24
C LEU A 23 -17.58 -2.31 20.67
N GLU A 24 -18.27 -1.57 21.52
CA GLU A 24 -18.48 -1.95 22.92
C GLU A 24 -19.57 -3.02 23.01
N GLY A 25 -19.42 -4.00 23.90
CA GLY A 25 -20.38 -5.09 24.15
C GLY A 25 -21.56 -4.72 25.07
N SER A 26 -22.36 -5.71 25.45
CA SER A 26 -23.40 -5.55 26.48
C SER A 26 -22.74 -5.57 27.87
N GLY A 27 -22.79 -4.45 28.59
CA GLY A 27 -22.23 -4.32 29.94
C GLY A 27 -21.32 -3.10 30.13
N ASN A 28 -20.49 -3.13 31.17
CA ASN A 28 -19.51 -2.07 31.43
C ASN A 28 -18.31 -2.23 30.50
N ALA A 29 -18.25 -1.41 29.45
CA ALA A 29 -17.22 -1.45 28.40
C ALA A 29 -15.78 -1.59 28.94
N ASP A 30 -15.44 -0.94 30.04
CA ASP A 30 -14.08 -0.95 30.60
C ASP A 30 -13.63 -2.29 31.20
N ARG A 31 -14.57 -3.18 31.53
CA ARG A 31 -14.29 -4.47 32.18
C ARG A 31 -14.52 -5.68 31.27
N LEU A 32 -15.10 -5.47 30.10
CA LEU A 32 -15.38 -6.57 29.17
C LEU A 32 -14.09 -7.03 28.49
N PRO A 33 -13.93 -8.35 28.28
CA PRO A 33 -12.84 -8.88 27.48
C PRO A 33 -12.90 -8.31 26.06
N THR A 34 -11.73 -7.98 25.52
CA THR A 34 -11.62 -7.33 24.21
C THR A 34 -10.83 -8.19 23.23
N VAL A 35 -11.38 -8.39 22.03
CA VAL A 35 -10.67 -8.95 20.88
C VAL A 35 -10.22 -7.81 19.99
N LEU A 36 -8.92 -7.74 19.68
CA LEU A 36 -8.35 -6.70 18.82
C LEU A 36 -8.08 -7.26 17.42
N LEU A 37 -8.78 -6.74 16.41
CA LEU A 37 -8.54 -7.03 15.00
C LEU A 37 -7.62 -5.96 14.41
N VAL A 38 -6.49 -6.39 13.85
CA VAL A 38 -5.44 -5.52 13.33
C VAL A 38 -5.19 -5.82 11.87
N ALA A 39 -5.06 -4.78 11.06
CA ALA A 39 -4.50 -4.87 9.72
C ALA A 39 -3.68 -3.62 9.44
N HIS A 40 -2.89 -3.64 8.37
CA HIS A 40 -2.10 -2.50 7.96
C HIS A 40 -2.40 -2.15 6.50
N TYR A 41 -2.52 -0.85 6.21
CA TYR A 41 -2.97 -0.37 4.90
C TYR A 41 -1.83 0.03 3.97
N ASP A 42 -0.58 -0.07 4.40
CA ASP A 42 0.59 0.25 3.59
C ASP A 42 1.13 -0.98 2.83
N ALA A 43 1.76 -0.70 1.71
CA ALA A 43 2.43 -1.69 0.87
C ALA A 43 3.88 -1.27 0.63
N MET A 44 4.73 -2.23 0.27
CA MET A 44 6.13 -1.97 -0.04
C MET A 44 6.55 -2.85 -1.20
N SER A 45 7.36 -2.30 -2.10
CA SER A 45 8.03 -3.06 -3.14
C SER A 45 9.40 -2.46 -3.43
N GLY A 46 10.18 -3.12 -4.29
CA GLY A 46 11.46 -2.56 -4.77
C GLY A 46 11.32 -1.21 -5.49
N ILE A 47 10.11 -0.87 -5.96
CA ILE A 47 9.81 0.40 -6.64
C ILE A 47 8.63 1.05 -5.89
N PRO A 48 8.88 2.03 -5.00
CA PRO A 48 7.82 2.62 -4.18
C PRO A 48 6.62 3.14 -5.01
N GLY A 49 6.88 3.72 -6.19
CA GLY A 49 5.85 4.18 -7.13
C GLY A 49 4.92 3.10 -7.71
N LEU A 50 5.27 1.82 -7.60
CA LEU A 50 4.48 0.67 -8.06
C LEU A 50 3.99 -0.22 -6.92
N SER A 51 4.05 0.27 -5.68
CA SER A 51 3.67 -0.50 -4.50
C SER A 51 2.15 -0.50 -4.28
N TYR A 52 1.38 -1.15 -5.16
CA TYR A 52 -0.08 -1.27 -5.01
C TYR A 52 -0.45 -2.26 -3.89
N GLY A 53 0.22 -3.41 -3.85
CA GLY A 53 0.14 -4.37 -2.75
C GLY A 53 -1.24 -5.02 -2.58
N ALA A 54 -1.88 -5.45 -3.68
CA ALA A 54 -3.23 -6.02 -3.64
C ALA A 54 -3.36 -7.15 -2.61
N ASP A 55 -2.49 -8.17 -2.66
CA ASP A 55 -2.42 -9.20 -1.63
C ASP A 55 -1.40 -8.89 -0.54
N SER A 56 -0.40 -8.05 -0.78
CA SER A 56 0.58 -7.55 0.21
C SER A 56 -0.07 -6.54 1.16
N ASN A 57 -1.03 -7.08 1.90
CA ASN A 57 -1.95 -6.50 2.85
C ASN A 57 -3.04 -5.54 2.38
N GLY A 58 -3.22 -5.34 1.07
CA GLY A 58 -4.48 -4.81 0.56
C GLY A 58 -5.65 -5.70 0.99
N SER A 59 -5.49 -7.02 0.82
CA SER A 59 -6.46 -8.05 1.21
C SER A 59 -6.82 -8.03 2.70
N GLY A 60 -5.83 -7.92 3.59
CA GLY A 60 -6.08 -7.83 5.04
C GLY A 60 -6.76 -6.53 5.47
N ALA A 61 -6.41 -5.39 4.83
CA ALA A 61 -7.12 -4.13 5.07
C ALA A 61 -8.59 -4.19 4.61
N VAL A 62 -8.87 -4.78 3.43
CA VAL A 62 -10.26 -5.02 2.98
C VAL A 62 -11.00 -5.92 3.96
N ALA A 63 -10.36 -6.98 4.45
CA ALA A 63 -10.94 -7.90 5.40
C ALA A 63 -11.36 -7.21 6.69
N LEU A 64 -10.48 -6.38 7.25
CA LEU A 64 -10.78 -5.61 8.45
C LEU A 64 -11.99 -4.67 8.25
N LEU A 65 -12.04 -3.95 7.12
CA LEU A 65 -13.13 -3.03 6.80
C LEU A 65 -14.48 -3.76 6.63
N GLU A 66 -14.46 -4.96 6.05
CA GLU A 66 -15.65 -5.77 5.87
C GLU A 66 -16.11 -6.46 7.16
N LEU A 67 -15.18 -6.98 7.96
CA LEU A 67 -15.49 -7.50 9.30
C LEU A 67 -16.08 -6.41 10.19
N MET A 68 -15.55 -5.19 10.13
CA MET A 68 -16.11 -4.04 10.84
C MET A 68 -17.58 -3.78 10.48
N ARG A 69 -17.94 -3.83 9.19
CA ARG A 69 -19.34 -3.69 8.72
C ARG A 69 -20.24 -4.79 9.29
N ILE A 70 -19.75 -6.03 9.29
CA ILE A 70 -20.51 -7.20 9.77
C ILE A 70 -20.71 -7.13 11.28
N PHE A 71 -19.65 -6.90 12.04
CA PHE A 71 -19.72 -6.82 13.50
C PHE A 71 -20.52 -5.61 13.97
N GLN A 72 -20.49 -4.48 13.25
CA GLN A 72 -21.35 -3.34 13.56
C GLN A 72 -22.83 -3.71 13.56
N ARG A 73 -23.28 -4.49 12.57
CA ARG A 73 -24.67 -4.95 12.49
C ARG A 73 -24.99 -5.95 13.60
N LEU A 74 -24.08 -6.89 13.85
CA LEU A 74 -24.22 -7.88 14.91
C LEU A 74 -24.37 -7.21 16.29
N PHE A 75 -23.55 -6.19 16.58
CA PHE A 75 -23.58 -5.43 17.84
C PHE A 75 -24.75 -4.45 17.94
N SER A 76 -25.40 -4.13 16.81
CA SER A 76 -26.63 -3.32 16.78
C SER A 76 -27.90 -4.17 16.99
N SER A 77 -27.78 -5.50 16.92
CA SER A 77 -28.89 -6.42 17.19
C SER A 77 -29.20 -6.50 18.68
N SER A 78 -30.40 -6.99 19.03
CA SER A 78 -30.81 -7.14 20.43
C SER A 78 -29.97 -8.16 21.21
N ASN A 79 -29.28 -9.07 20.52
CA ASN A 79 -28.43 -10.10 21.14
C ASN A 79 -26.95 -9.68 21.12
N LYS A 80 -26.66 -8.59 21.84
CA LYS A 80 -25.33 -8.01 21.91
C LYS A 80 -24.42 -8.85 22.82
N PRO A 81 -23.22 -9.28 22.36
CA PRO A 81 -22.34 -10.11 23.18
C PRO A 81 -21.69 -9.32 24.32
N GLU A 82 -21.28 -10.01 25.39
CA GLU A 82 -20.52 -9.46 26.52
C GLU A 82 -19.01 -9.35 26.22
N TYR A 83 -18.66 -8.93 25.00
CA TYR A 83 -17.28 -8.73 24.55
C TYR A 83 -17.17 -7.41 23.80
N ASN A 84 -16.01 -6.77 23.89
CA ASN A 84 -15.66 -5.66 23.02
C ASN A 84 -14.86 -6.16 21.81
N ILE A 85 -15.06 -5.52 20.66
CA ILE A 85 -14.18 -5.69 19.51
C ILE A 85 -13.52 -4.36 19.21
N ALA A 86 -12.20 -4.33 19.26
CA ALA A 86 -11.40 -3.20 18.82
C ALA A 86 -10.85 -3.45 17.42
N PHE A 87 -10.79 -2.40 16.61
CA PHE A 87 -10.25 -2.42 15.25
C PHE A 87 -9.08 -1.45 15.18
N LEU A 88 -7.94 -1.91 14.67
CA LEU A 88 -6.77 -1.10 14.42
C LEU A 88 -6.33 -1.25 12.96
N LEU A 89 -6.28 -0.14 12.26
CA LEU A 89 -5.73 -0.04 10.92
C LEU A 89 -4.45 0.80 10.98
N SER A 90 -3.30 0.12 10.94
CA SER A 90 -1.98 0.72 11.15
C SER A 90 -1.33 1.16 9.84
N GLY A 91 -0.60 2.28 9.90
CA GLY A 91 0.23 2.76 8.81
C GLY A 91 1.69 2.37 8.99
N SER A 92 2.46 2.38 7.90
CA SER A 92 3.92 2.12 7.94
C SER A 92 4.30 0.77 8.55
N ALA A 93 3.45 -0.25 8.43
CA ALA A 93 3.76 -1.56 8.97
C ALA A 93 4.85 -2.29 8.19
N LYS A 94 4.99 -2.01 6.89
CA LYS A 94 6.11 -2.52 6.08
C LYS A 94 7.46 -1.94 6.51
N LEU A 95 7.46 -0.83 7.25
CA LEU A 95 8.62 -0.24 7.92
C LEU A 95 8.77 -0.80 9.35
N ASN A 96 8.79 -2.13 9.46
CA ASN A 96 8.97 -2.86 10.73
C ASN A 96 7.86 -2.63 11.79
N TYR A 97 6.62 -2.54 11.33
CA TYR A 97 5.45 -2.35 12.20
C TYR A 97 5.51 -1.05 13.02
N PHE A 98 6.08 0.01 12.43
CA PHE A 98 6.32 1.29 13.11
C PHE A 98 5.02 1.93 13.61
N GLY A 99 3.97 1.96 12.79
CA GLY A 99 2.67 2.50 13.20
C GLY A 99 2.12 1.75 14.41
N THR A 100 2.12 0.42 14.36
CA THR A 100 1.66 -0.44 15.46
C THR A 100 2.48 -0.24 16.73
N LYS A 101 3.81 -0.15 16.61
CA LYS A 101 4.71 0.14 17.73
C LYS A 101 4.37 1.49 18.40
N LYS A 102 4.23 2.56 17.61
CA LYS A 102 3.89 3.90 18.14
C LYS A 102 2.49 3.96 18.75
N TRP A 103 1.54 3.24 18.16
CA TRP A 103 0.23 3.06 18.77
C TRP A 103 0.35 2.38 20.14
N LEU A 104 1.07 1.26 20.24
CA LEU A 104 1.29 0.56 21.52
C LEU A 104 1.97 1.45 22.58
N GLU A 105 2.93 2.28 22.20
CA GLU A 105 3.58 3.25 23.09
C GLU A 105 2.57 4.27 23.63
N GLU A 106 1.81 4.94 22.74
CA GLU A 106 0.80 5.93 23.15
C GLU A 106 -0.32 5.31 23.98
N MET A 107 -0.76 4.10 23.63
CA MET A 107 -1.82 3.40 24.35
C MET A 107 -1.40 3.02 25.78
N ARG A 108 -0.10 2.76 26.01
CA ARG A 108 0.42 2.48 27.37
C ARG A 108 0.53 3.74 28.22
N GLU A 109 0.84 4.87 27.60
CA GLU A 109 0.99 6.16 28.29
C GLU A 109 -0.36 6.83 28.54
N SER A 110 -1.33 6.63 27.64
CA SER A 110 -2.64 7.26 27.74
C SER A 110 -3.63 6.41 28.52
N SER A 111 -4.22 6.95 29.59
CA SER A 111 -5.41 6.37 30.24
C SER A 111 -6.69 6.50 29.39
N LYS A 112 -6.57 6.88 28.11
CA LYS A 112 -7.71 7.18 27.22
C LYS A 112 -8.51 5.94 26.83
N PHE A 113 -7.93 4.74 26.96
CA PHE A 113 -8.50 3.49 26.46
C PHE A 113 -8.39 2.35 27.49
N PRO A 114 -9.20 2.38 28.56
CA PRO A 114 -9.12 1.43 29.68
C PRO A 114 -9.36 -0.05 29.28
N TYR A 115 -10.16 -0.30 28.24
CA TYR A 115 -10.44 -1.64 27.72
C TYR A 115 -9.19 -2.35 27.15
N LEU A 116 -8.11 -1.63 26.83
CA LEU A 116 -6.87 -2.26 26.33
C LEU A 116 -6.20 -3.16 27.37
N ASN A 117 -6.42 -2.90 28.66
CA ASN A 117 -5.94 -3.78 29.73
C ASN A 117 -6.70 -5.12 29.76
N GLN A 118 -7.87 -5.19 29.11
CA GLN A 118 -8.71 -6.38 29.00
C GLN A 118 -8.58 -7.07 27.63
N VAL A 119 -7.53 -6.74 26.85
CA VAL A 119 -7.29 -7.41 25.56
C VAL A 119 -6.84 -8.84 25.79
N GLU A 120 -7.71 -9.78 25.44
CA GLU A 120 -7.49 -11.22 25.64
C GLU A 120 -6.72 -11.82 24.47
N SER A 121 -7.04 -11.38 23.25
CA SER A 121 -6.44 -11.85 22.00
C SER A 121 -6.33 -10.74 20.95
N VAL A 122 -5.22 -10.76 20.21
CA VAL A 122 -4.97 -9.90 19.05
C VAL A 122 -4.89 -10.76 17.80
N ILE A 123 -5.72 -10.46 16.80
CA ILE A 123 -5.74 -11.13 15.50
C ILE A 123 -5.27 -10.13 14.45
N CYS A 124 -4.08 -10.37 13.91
CA CYS A 124 -3.52 -9.56 12.83
C CYS A 124 -3.83 -10.24 11.49
N LEU A 125 -4.38 -9.50 10.53
CA LEU A 125 -4.67 -9.97 9.18
C LEU A 125 -3.54 -9.50 8.24
N ASP A 126 -2.84 -10.44 7.62
CA ASP A 126 -1.80 -10.15 6.61
C ASP A 126 -1.94 -11.08 5.41
N SER A 127 -2.12 -10.53 4.21
CA SER A 127 -2.08 -11.29 2.95
C SER A 127 -2.99 -12.53 2.94
N ILE A 128 -4.30 -12.32 2.97
CA ILE A 128 -5.30 -13.39 3.07
C ILE A 128 -5.98 -13.74 1.74
N ALA A 129 -5.47 -13.24 0.61
CA ALA A 129 -6.10 -13.43 -0.69
C ALA A 129 -5.28 -14.30 -1.67
N SER A 130 -4.29 -15.05 -1.19
CA SER A 130 -3.64 -16.06 -2.03
C SER A 130 -4.66 -17.02 -2.61
N GLN A 131 -4.38 -17.49 -3.82
CA GLN A 131 -5.22 -18.45 -4.54
C GLN A 131 -5.33 -19.81 -3.84
N SER A 132 -4.39 -20.12 -2.94
CA SER A 132 -4.47 -21.30 -2.07
C SER A 132 -5.55 -21.09 -1.00
N SER A 133 -6.47 -22.04 -0.88
CA SER A 133 -7.50 -22.10 0.18
C SER A 133 -6.94 -22.42 1.58
N ASN A 134 -5.63 -22.31 1.75
CA ASN A 134 -4.95 -22.59 3.00
C ASN A 134 -4.71 -21.29 3.77
N LEU A 135 -5.09 -21.29 5.04
CA LEU A 135 -4.83 -20.23 5.99
C LEU A 135 -3.83 -20.73 7.03
N TYR A 136 -2.77 -19.96 7.23
CA TYR A 136 -1.74 -20.21 8.21
C TYR A 136 -1.87 -19.22 9.36
N ILE A 137 -1.94 -19.76 10.57
CA ILE A 137 -2.03 -19.00 11.82
C ILE A 137 -0.63 -18.96 12.44
N HIS A 138 0.03 -17.81 12.36
CA HIS A 138 1.36 -17.59 12.89
C HIS A 138 1.28 -17.15 14.35
N ILE A 139 2.00 -17.85 15.22
CA ILE A 139 1.96 -17.61 16.68
C ILE A 139 3.37 -17.58 17.25
N SER A 140 3.59 -16.64 18.18
CA SER A 140 4.86 -16.43 18.87
C SER A 140 5.11 -17.36 20.06
N LYS A 141 4.05 -17.75 20.76
CA LYS A 141 4.07 -18.63 21.94
C LYS A 141 2.96 -19.67 21.78
N PRO A 142 3.24 -20.97 21.98
CA PRO A 142 2.20 -21.98 21.92
C PRO A 142 1.11 -21.66 22.95
N PRO A 143 -0.17 -21.62 22.54
CA PRO A 143 -1.26 -21.27 23.43
C PRO A 143 -1.45 -22.37 24.47
N LYS A 144 -1.70 -21.97 25.72
CA LYS A 144 -2.05 -22.93 26.78
C LYS A 144 -3.45 -23.48 26.51
N GLU A 145 -3.68 -24.75 26.85
CA GLU A 145 -5.02 -25.35 26.78
C GLU A 145 -6.01 -24.51 27.60
N GLY A 146 -7.18 -24.23 27.01
CA GLY A 146 -8.19 -23.36 27.61
C GLY A 146 -7.95 -21.85 27.48
N SER A 147 -6.81 -21.38 26.94
CA SER A 147 -6.61 -19.95 26.68
C SER A 147 -7.46 -19.44 25.51
N ALA A 148 -7.77 -18.14 25.51
CA ALA A 148 -8.41 -17.40 24.42
C ALA A 148 -7.94 -17.81 23.02
N ASN A 149 -6.61 -17.78 22.85
CA ASN A 149 -5.98 -18.09 21.57
C ASN A 149 -6.18 -19.55 21.18
N HIS A 150 -6.15 -20.48 22.15
CA HIS A 150 -6.39 -21.90 21.87
C HIS A 150 -7.82 -22.11 21.35
N GLN A 151 -8.81 -21.50 22.01
CA GLN A 151 -10.22 -21.57 21.59
C GLN A 151 -10.43 -20.93 20.22
N LEU A 152 -9.87 -19.74 19.98
CA LEU A 152 -9.93 -19.06 18.68
C LEU A 152 -9.32 -19.89 17.55
N ILE A 153 -8.17 -20.52 17.79
CA ILE A 153 -7.52 -21.39 16.79
C ILE A 153 -8.38 -22.62 16.51
N GLN A 154 -9.02 -23.19 17.53
CA GLN A 154 -9.94 -24.30 17.35
C GLN A 154 -11.14 -23.89 16.49
N HIS A 155 -11.80 -22.77 16.81
CA HIS A 155 -12.93 -22.26 16.03
C HIS A 155 -12.53 -21.88 14.59
N LEU A 156 -11.32 -21.35 14.39
CA LEU A 156 -10.78 -21.08 13.05
C LEU A 156 -10.60 -22.36 12.24
N LYS A 157 -10.10 -23.45 12.86
CA LYS A 157 -9.96 -24.75 12.20
C LYS A 157 -11.32 -25.36 11.86
N GLU A 158 -12.25 -25.34 12.81
CA GLU A 158 -13.61 -25.83 12.62
C GLU A 158 -14.30 -25.08 11.46
N ALA A 159 -14.29 -23.74 11.50
CA ALA A 159 -14.85 -22.90 10.44
C ALA A 159 -14.15 -23.13 9.09
N ALA A 160 -12.82 -23.24 9.07
CA ALA A 160 -12.11 -23.51 7.82
C ALA A 160 -12.56 -24.83 7.20
N THR A 161 -12.64 -25.92 7.98
CA THR A 161 -13.08 -27.23 7.47
C THR A 161 -14.52 -27.21 6.95
N GLU A 162 -15.40 -26.45 7.58
CA GLU A 162 -16.81 -26.32 7.18
C GLU A 162 -16.96 -25.60 5.84
N PHE A 163 -16.16 -24.55 5.62
CA PHE A 163 -16.19 -23.77 4.38
C PHE A 163 -15.18 -24.24 3.33
N GLY A 164 -14.62 -25.45 3.47
CA GLY A 164 -13.73 -26.05 2.44
C GLY A 164 -12.34 -25.41 2.34
N SER A 165 -11.88 -24.75 3.41
CA SER A 165 -10.53 -24.21 3.55
C SER A 165 -9.72 -25.06 4.55
N SER A 166 -8.39 -25.09 4.43
CA SER A 166 -7.52 -25.70 5.44
C SER A 166 -6.94 -24.63 6.34
N ALA A 167 -6.96 -24.82 7.66
CA ALA A 167 -6.30 -23.94 8.61
C ALA A 167 -5.24 -24.68 9.42
N GLU A 168 -3.98 -24.28 9.22
CA GLU A 168 -2.85 -24.80 9.96
C GLU A 168 -2.24 -23.70 10.83
N HIS A 169 -1.60 -24.08 11.94
CA HIS A 169 -0.93 -23.11 12.80
C HIS A 169 0.57 -23.37 12.78
N ILE A 170 1.34 -22.30 12.60
CA ILE A 170 2.80 -22.31 12.53
C ILE A 170 3.30 -21.55 13.75
N HIS A 171 4.07 -22.25 14.58
CA HIS A 171 4.74 -21.63 15.71
C HIS A 171 6.14 -21.16 15.33
N LYS A 172 6.43 -19.88 15.61
CA LYS A 172 7.78 -19.32 15.48
C LYS A 172 8.12 -18.51 16.73
N LYS A 173 9.21 -18.91 17.41
CA LYS A 173 9.71 -18.16 18.56
C LYS A 173 10.25 -16.78 18.11
N ILE A 174 9.90 -15.74 18.87
CA ILE A 174 10.40 -14.38 18.63
C ILE A 174 11.92 -14.34 18.85
N ALA A 175 12.63 -13.83 17.85
CA ALA A 175 14.07 -13.62 17.91
C ALA A 175 14.36 -12.15 18.26
N LEU A 176 14.56 -11.84 19.54
CA LEU A 176 14.83 -10.46 20.00
C LEU A 176 16.14 -9.87 19.44
N ALA A 177 17.05 -10.73 18.95
CA ALA A 177 18.31 -10.29 18.37
C ALA A 177 18.17 -9.70 16.96
N HIS A 178 17.06 -9.95 16.26
CA HIS A 178 16.85 -9.44 14.92
C HIS A 178 16.14 -8.08 14.96
N SER A 179 16.70 -7.11 14.24
CA SER A 179 16.11 -5.78 14.10
C SER A 179 14.77 -5.79 13.36
N LYS A 180 14.58 -6.72 12.40
CA LYS A 180 13.35 -6.84 11.62
C LYS A 180 12.45 -7.95 12.15
N LEU A 181 11.22 -7.60 12.47
CA LEU A 181 10.16 -8.50 12.87
C LEU A 181 9.57 -9.23 11.67
N ALA A 182 9.12 -10.47 11.90
CA ALA A 182 8.53 -11.29 10.84
C ALA A 182 7.08 -10.90 10.57
N TRP A 183 6.29 -10.81 11.64
CA TRP A 183 4.83 -10.63 11.63
C TRP A 183 4.41 -9.54 12.62
N GLU A 184 3.25 -8.94 12.37
CA GLU A 184 2.75 -7.82 13.19
C GLU A 184 2.47 -8.24 14.64
N HIS A 185 2.00 -9.47 14.86
CA HIS A 185 1.72 -9.99 16.21
C HIS A 185 2.96 -10.05 17.11
N GLU A 186 4.18 -10.02 16.56
CA GLU A 186 5.41 -9.99 17.36
C GLU A 186 5.53 -8.67 18.16
N GLN A 187 5.06 -7.54 17.62
CA GLN A 187 5.00 -6.27 18.36
C GLN A 187 4.08 -6.37 19.60
N PHE A 188 2.91 -6.98 19.41
CA PHE A 188 1.96 -7.21 20.50
C PHE A 188 2.53 -8.17 21.55
N ALA A 189 3.21 -9.23 21.11
CA ALA A 189 3.85 -10.18 22.02
C ALA A 189 4.98 -9.55 22.85
N MET A 190 5.74 -8.59 22.30
CA MET A 190 6.72 -7.78 23.04
C MET A 190 6.05 -6.92 24.12
N SER A 191 4.85 -6.41 23.84
CA SER A 191 4.03 -5.64 24.80
C SER A 191 3.29 -6.49 25.84
N LYS A 192 3.53 -7.82 25.88
CA LYS A 192 2.86 -8.83 26.73
C LYS A 192 1.40 -9.14 26.37
N MET A 193 0.93 -8.75 25.18
CA MET A 193 -0.37 -9.17 24.67
C MET A 193 -0.25 -10.47 23.86
N ALA A 194 -1.25 -11.35 23.98
CA ALA A 194 -1.30 -12.58 23.24
C ALA A 194 -1.83 -12.30 21.82
N GLY A 195 -1.00 -12.50 20.79
CA GLY A 195 -1.36 -12.19 19.42
C GLY A 195 -1.04 -13.32 18.45
N MET A 196 -1.81 -13.38 17.37
CA MET A 196 -1.62 -14.27 16.22
C MET A 196 -1.75 -13.48 14.91
N THR A 197 -1.06 -13.92 13.86
CA THR A 197 -1.26 -13.39 12.50
C THR A 197 -1.88 -14.47 11.63
N ILE A 198 -3.01 -14.17 11.00
CA ILE A 198 -3.63 -15.05 10.00
C ILE A 198 -3.15 -14.57 8.63
N SER A 199 -2.54 -15.47 7.89
CA SER A 199 -2.03 -15.21 6.55
C SER A 199 -2.20 -16.43 5.66
N SER A 200 -2.36 -16.21 4.36
CA SER A 200 -2.28 -17.28 3.38
C SER A 200 -0.83 -17.69 3.03
N LEU A 201 0.16 -16.99 3.62
CA LEU A 201 1.57 -17.25 3.40
C LEU A 201 2.15 -18.10 4.53
N GLU A 202 2.85 -19.17 4.15
CA GLU A 202 3.59 -20.02 5.10
C GLU A 202 4.80 -19.31 5.72
N ASN A 203 5.44 -18.42 4.96
CA ASN A 203 6.68 -17.78 5.37
C ASN A 203 6.62 -16.26 5.21
N HIS A 204 7.04 -15.54 6.26
CA HIS A 204 7.13 -14.09 6.27
C HIS A 204 8.10 -13.51 5.22
N LYS A 205 9.00 -14.34 4.66
CA LYS A 205 9.95 -13.97 3.59
C LYS A 205 9.39 -14.15 2.18
N ALA A 206 8.11 -14.52 2.03
CA ALA A 206 7.51 -14.72 0.72
C ALA A 206 7.66 -13.46 -0.17
N PRO A 207 8.08 -13.62 -1.45
CA PRO A 207 8.41 -12.50 -2.33
C PRO A 207 7.21 -11.61 -2.65
N ILE A 208 5.98 -12.16 -2.58
CA ILE A 208 4.73 -11.42 -2.78
C ILE A 208 4.61 -10.22 -1.83
N ARG A 209 5.14 -10.32 -0.60
CA ARG A 209 5.07 -9.24 0.41
C ARG A 209 5.84 -7.99 0.02
N THR A 210 6.79 -8.10 -0.92
CA THR A 210 7.63 -6.99 -1.40
C THR A 210 7.62 -6.85 -2.93
N SER A 211 6.62 -7.42 -3.61
CA SER A 211 6.58 -7.46 -5.07
C SER A 211 5.87 -6.22 -5.65
N ALA A 212 6.44 -5.65 -6.71
CA ALA A 212 5.78 -4.59 -7.50
C ALA A 212 4.72 -5.16 -8.46
N LEU A 213 4.73 -6.48 -8.69
CA LEU A 213 3.77 -7.17 -9.56
C LEU A 213 2.46 -7.49 -8.84
N ASP A 214 2.39 -7.23 -7.54
CA ASP A 214 1.20 -7.45 -6.74
C ASP A 214 0.16 -6.35 -6.97
N THR A 215 -0.62 -6.57 -8.03
CA THR A 215 -1.63 -5.67 -8.57
C THR A 215 -3.02 -6.29 -8.45
N ARG A 216 -4.07 -5.55 -8.80
CA ARG A 216 -5.46 -5.99 -8.66
C ARG A 216 -5.76 -7.37 -9.28
N SER A 217 -5.03 -7.77 -10.33
CA SER A 217 -5.21 -9.05 -11.01
C SER A 217 -4.68 -10.26 -10.23
N SER A 218 -3.82 -10.08 -9.24
CA SER A 218 -3.31 -11.18 -8.40
C SER A 218 -4.41 -11.74 -7.50
N VAL A 219 -5.38 -10.91 -7.10
CA VAL A 219 -6.40 -11.23 -6.09
C VAL A 219 -7.75 -11.55 -6.71
N THR A 220 -8.30 -12.70 -6.32
CA THR A 220 -9.67 -13.11 -6.67
C THR A 220 -10.64 -12.75 -5.54
N SER A 221 -11.69 -11.98 -5.86
CA SER A 221 -12.70 -11.52 -4.90
C SER A 221 -13.43 -12.67 -4.17
N GLN A 222 -13.61 -13.81 -4.84
CA GLN A 222 -14.28 -14.99 -4.29
C GLN A 222 -13.50 -15.59 -3.12
N VAL A 223 -12.20 -15.84 -3.34
CA VAL A 223 -11.31 -16.43 -2.33
C VAL A 223 -11.20 -15.51 -1.12
N LEU A 224 -11.05 -14.20 -1.36
CA LEU A 224 -11.04 -13.21 -0.30
C LEU A 224 -12.35 -13.19 0.50
N THR A 225 -13.50 -13.26 -0.17
CA THR A 225 -14.83 -13.30 0.50
C THR A 225 -14.96 -14.53 1.39
N GLN A 226 -14.51 -15.71 0.90
CA GLN A 226 -14.54 -16.96 1.65
C GLN A 226 -13.62 -16.91 2.87
N ASN A 227 -12.39 -16.40 2.71
CA ASN A 227 -11.44 -16.28 3.82
C ASN A 227 -11.92 -15.27 4.88
N ILE A 228 -12.52 -14.15 4.46
CA ILE A 228 -13.17 -13.20 5.38
C ILE A 228 -14.33 -13.88 6.13
N HIS A 229 -15.12 -14.69 5.44
CA HIS A 229 -16.23 -15.43 6.06
C HIS A 229 -15.74 -16.39 7.14
N VAL A 230 -14.70 -17.19 6.84
CA VAL A 230 -14.09 -18.12 7.81
C VAL A 230 -13.56 -17.39 9.05
N ILE A 231 -12.85 -16.28 8.85
CA ILE A 231 -12.28 -15.50 9.96
C ILE A 231 -13.38 -14.84 10.79
N GLY A 232 -14.38 -14.24 10.12
CA GLY A 232 -15.50 -13.59 10.79
C GLY A 232 -16.35 -14.58 11.59
N GLU A 233 -16.63 -15.75 11.02
CA GLU A 233 -17.40 -16.81 11.67
C GLU A 233 -16.67 -17.36 12.88
N ALA A 234 -15.35 -17.59 12.78
CA ALA A 234 -14.56 -18.06 13.91
C ALA A 234 -14.51 -17.06 15.08
N VAL A 235 -14.37 -15.76 14.76
CA VAL A 235 -14.41 -14.70 15.77
C VAL A 235 -15.81 -14.58 16.38
N ALA A 236 -16.86 -14.69 15.58
CA ALA A 236 -18.23 -14.65 16.05
C ALA A 236 -18.56 -15.84 16.98
N ARG A 237 -18.15 -17.07 16.62
CA ARG A 237 -18.30 -18.27 17.45
C ARG A 237 -17.61 -18.12 18.80
N TYR A 238 -16.38 -17.58 18.80
CA TYR A 238 -15.64 -17.32 20.02
C TYR A 238 -16.33 -16.31 20.93
N ILE A 239 -16.77 -15.17 20.37
CA ILE A 239 -17.41 -14.09 21.12
C ILE A 239 -18.74 -14.54 21.76
N PHE A 240 -19.52 -15.37 21.07
CA PHE A 240 -20.75 -15.94 21.61
C PHE A 240 -20.51 -17.21 22.45
N SER A 241 -19.26 -17.64 22.62
CA SER A 241 -18.89 -18.87 23.33
C SER A 241 -19.69 -20.10 22.84
N LEU A 242 -19.90 -20.19 21.52
CA LEU A 242 -20.66 -21.28 20.91
C LEU A 242 -19.81 -22.56 20.98
N SER A 243 -20.24 -23.52 21.80
CA SER A 243 -19.57 -24.82 21.92
C SER A 243 -19.89 -25.70 20.72
N SER A 244 -18.87 -26.32 20.13
CA SER A 244 -18.99 -27.25 19.00
C SER A 244 -19.71 -28.56 19.33
N ASN A 245 -20.08 -28.80 20.60
CA ASN A 245 -20.78 -30.00 21.04
C ASN A 245 -22.31 -29.94 20.87
N ASP A 246 -22.88 -28.76 20.57
CA ASP A 246 -24.34 -28.63 20.41
C ASP A 246 -24.78 -29.10 19.02
N SER A 247 -24.88 -30.43 18.92
CA SER A 247 -25.03 -31.23 17.69
C SER A 247 -26.38 -31.05 16.97
N ALA A 248 -27.19 -30.07 17.35
CA ALA A 248 -28.57 -29.90 16.86
C ALA A 248 -28.75 -28.77 15.84
N LYS A 249 -27.72 -27.95 15.58
CA LYS A 249 -27.58 -27.03 14.43
C LYS A 249 -26.17 -26.44 14.49
N GLN A 250 -25.35 -26.68 13.47
CA GLN A 250 -24.21 -25.80 13.18
C GLN A 250 -24.79 -24.40 12.93
N VAL A 251 -24.86 -23.57 13.96
CA VAL A 251 -25.38 -22.21 13.84
C VAL A 251 -24.29 -21.39 13.19
N THR A 252 -24.41 -21.19 11.88
CA THR A 252 -23.64 -20.16 11.18
C THR A 252 -24.12 -18.81 11.68
N VAL A 253 -23.26 -18.11 12.42
CA VAL A 253 -23.60 -16.79 12.99
C VAL A 253 -23.73 -15.77 11.85
N LEU A 254 -22.89 -15.89 10.83
CA LEU A 254 -22.84 -15.00 9.68
C LEU A 254 -23.73 -15.48 8.53
N ASP A 255 -25.03 -15.65 8.76
CA ASP A 255 -25.99 -15.98 7.69
C ASP A 255 -26.78 -14.76 7.20
N ALA A 256 -27.25 -14.84 5.94
CA ALA A 256 -28.10 -13.87 5.25
C ALA A 256 -27.62 -12.40 5.33
N ASP A 257 -28.18 -11.61 6.25
CA ASP A 257 -27.93 -10.17 6.36
C ASP A 257 -26.55 -9.82 6.96
N LEU A 258 -25.97 -10.78 7.68
CA LEU A 258 -24.62 -10.70 8.26
C LEU A 258 -23.56 -11.33 7.35
N ALA A 259 -23.96 -11.85 6.18
CA ALA A 259 -23.04 -12.44 5.23
C ALA A 259 -22.05 -11.39 4.67
N VAL A 260 -20.88 -11.90 4.27
CA VAL A 260 -19.83 -11.12 3.60
C VAL A 260 -20.32 -10.68 2.23
N GLN A 261 -20.32 -9.36 1.99
CA GLN A 261 -20.80 -8.78 0.74
C GLN A 261 -19.65 -8.71 -0.27
N ARG A 262 -19.68 -9.61 -1.25
CA ARG A 262 -18.67 -9.67 -2.32
C ARG A 262 -18.55 -8.34 -3.10
N SER A 263 -19.64 -7.62 -3.30
CA SER A 263 -19.63 -6.32 -3.97
C SER A 263 -18.83 -5.27 -3.18
N MET A 264 -18.97 -5.26 -1.85
CA MET A 264 -18.24 -4.35 -0.97
C MET A 264 -16.75 -4.71 -0.91
N VAL A 265 -16.44 -6.00 -0.77
CA VAL A 265 -15.06 -6.51 -0.82
C VAL A 265 -14.38 -6.11 -2.14
N LYS A 266 -15.08 -6.26 -3.27
CA LYS A 266 -14.58 -5.84 -4.57
C LYS A 266 -14.35 -4.33 -4.64
N ALA A 267 -15.31 -3.52 -4.18
CA ALA A 267 -15.21 -2.06 -4.22
C ALA A 267 -14.02 -1.54 -3.38
N TRP A 268 -13.83 -2.08 -2.19
CA TRP A 268 -12.67 -1.74 -1.35
C TRP A 268 -11.35 -2.17 -1.98
N LEU A 269 -11.30 -3.36 -2.59
CA LEU A 269 -10.10 -3.85 -3.25
C LEU A 269 -9.76 -2.99 -4.47
N ASP A 270 -10.75 -2.63 -5.28
CA ASP A 270 -10.57 -1.75 -6.44
C ASP A 270 -10.09 -0.35 -5.99
N LEU A 271 -10.60 0.17 -4.86
CA LEU A 271 -10.16 1.44 -4.28
C LEU A 271 -8.71 1.37 -3.73
N LEU A 272 -8.37 0.37 -2.91
CA LEU A 272 -7.02 0.22 -2.33
C LEU A 272 -5.94 -0.07 -3.38
N THR A 273 -6.32 -0.59 -4.54
CA THR A 273 -5.40 -0.87 -5.66
C THR A 273 -5.39 0.22 -6.73
N SER A 274 -6.16 1.31 -6.56
CA SER A 274 -6.20 2.43 -7.50
C SER A 274 -4.95 3.32 -7.46
N GLU A 275 -4.33 3.43 -6.28
CA GLU A 275 -3.13 4.25 -6.04
C GLU A 275 -2.04 3.41 -5.35
N PRO A 276 -0.75 3.68 -5.61
CA PRO A 276 0.35 3.04 -4.91
C PRO A 276 0.39 3.47 -3.43
N ARG A 277 0.49 2.50 -2.53
CA ARG A 277 0.41 2.65 -1.06
C ARG A 277 1.77 2.53 -0.38
N ALA A 278 2.84 2.98 -1.03
CA ALA A 278 4.13 3.11 -0.36
C ALA A 278 4.07 4.16 0.74
N ALA A 279 4.77 3.93 1.85
CA ALA A 279 4.82 4.85 2.98
C ALA A 279 5.14 6.29 2.55
N GLN A 280 6.09 6.49 1.62
CA GLN A 280 6.46 7.81 1.10
C GLN A 280 5.31 8.56 0.41
N LEU A 281 4.38 7.83 -0.22
CA LEU A 281 3.30 8.39 -1.04
C LEU A 281 2.03 8.66 -0.22
N LEU A 282 1.85 7.95 0.89
CA LEU A 282 0.67 8.04 1.75
C LEU A 282 0.72 9.29 2.63
N LYS A 283 0.26 10.41 2.07
CA LYS A 283 0.14 11.68 2.80
C LYS A 283 -1.06 11.64 3.78
N PRO A 284 -1.01 12.38 4.89
CA PRO A 284 -2.12 12.51 5.84
C PRO A 284 -3.47 12.93 5.27
N THR A 285 -3.45 13.58 4.10
CA THR A 285 -4.62 14.11 3.41
C THR A 285 -4.97 13.30 2.17
N SER A 286 -4.47 12.07 2.03
CA SER A 286 -4.80 11.23 0.88
C SER A 286 -6.29 10.87 0.87
N SER A 287 -6.88 10.85 -0.33
CA SER A 287 -8.27 10.44 -0.56
C SER A 287 -8.56 9.06 0.02
N LEU A 288 -7.59 8.14 -0.11
CA LEU A 288 -7.67 6.78 0.41
C LEU A 288 -7.83 6.74 1.93
N LEU A 289 -7.01 7.50 2.66
CA LEU A 289 -7.07 7.54 4.12
C LEU A 289 -8.36 8.18 4.61
N ILE A 290 -8.80 9.26 3.96
CA ILE A 290 -10.07 9.91 4.27
C ILE A 290 -11.24 8.94 4.06
N SER A 291 -11.21 8.15 2.97
CA SER A 291 -12.25 7.16 2.68
C SER A 291 -12.30 6.04 3.75
N MET A 292 -11.13 5.56 4.19
CA MET A 292 -11.03 4.57 5.27
C MET A 292 -11.48 5.16 6.62
N GLU A 293 -11.11 6.40 6.92
CA GLU A 293 -11.54 7.11 8.14
C GLU A 293 -13.06 7.32 8.16
N GLN A 294 -13.66 7.70 7.03
CA GLN A 294 -15.12 7.81 6.89
C GLN A 294 -15.82 6.46 7.09
N ALA A 295 -15.24 5.36 6.61
CA ALA A 295 -15.77 4.02 6.87
C ALA A 295 -15.74 3.67 8.36
N PHE A 296 -14.63 3.96 9.05
CA PHE A 296 -14.53 3.81 10.50
C PHE A 296 -15.60 4.63 11.22
N GLN A 297 -15.76 5.91 10.87
CA GLN A 297 -16.76 6.79 11.50
C GLN A 297 -18.20 6.35 11.22
N ARG A 298 -18.44 5.68 10.09
CA ARG A 298 -19.77 5.16 9.74
C ARG A 298 -20.13 3.92 10.54
N TYR A 299 -19.17 3.03 10.80
CA TYR A 299 -19.45 1.72 11.41
C TYR A 299 -19.10 1.64 12.90
N LEU A 300 -18.24 2.52 13.42
CA LEU A 300 -17.80 2.52 14.81
C LEU A 300 -18.29 3.77 15.52
N GLN A 301 -18.58 3.65 16.82
CA GLN A 301 -19.09 4.76 17.63
C GLN A 301 -17.98 5.73 18.05
N SER A 302 -16.81 5.18 18.39
CA SER A 302 -15.63 5.94 18.82
C SER A 302 -14.46 5.66 17.86
N VAL A 303 -14.03 6.68 17.13
CA VAL A 303 -12.90 6.60 16.20
C VAL A 303 -11.81 7.57 16.63
N SER A 304 -10.61 7.05 16.84
CA SER A 304 -9.41 7.81 17.14
C SER A 304 -8.47 7.76 15.95
N ARG A 305 -8.08 8.95 15.47
CA ARG A 305 -7.05 9.12 14.47
C ARG A 305 -5.78 9.59 15.16
N THR A 306 -4.76 8.74 15.24
CA THR A 306 -3.46 9.12 15.79
C THR A 306 -2.47 9.38 14.66
N THR A 307 -1.75 10.49 14.75
CA THR A 307 -0.74 10.89 13.75
C THR A 307 0.62 10.97 14.42
N TYR A 308 1.58 10.19 13.95
CA TYR A 308 2.94 10.17 14.48
C TYR A 308 3.90 10.78 13.48
N THR A 309 4.69 11.74 13.93
CA THR A 309 5.83 12.27 13.20
C THR A 309 7.08 11.45 13.53
N CYS A 310 7.81 11.01 12.52
CA CYS A 310 9.11 10.38 12.73
C CYS A 310 10.08 11.37 13.38
N ASP A 311 10.92 10.90 14.32
CA ASP A 311 11.94 11.75 14.94
C ASP A 311 13.06 12.03 13.92
N THR A 312 13.46 13.29 13.85
CA THR A 312 14.56 13.75 12.99
C THR A 312 15.95 13.43 13.53
N ARG A 313 16.10 13.31 14.87
CA ARG A 313 17.41 13.18 15.52
C ARG A 313 17.92 11.74 15.54
N ASP A 314 17.05 10.80 15.85
CA ASP A 314 17.35 9.36 15.84
C ASP A 314 16.25 8.58 15.10
N PRO A 315 16.24 8.62 13.75
CA PRO A 315 15.21 7.97 12.96
C PRO A 315 15.40 6.44 12.91
N GLU A 316 14.36 5.69 13.28
CA GLU A 316 14.34 4.21 13.10
C GLU A 316 14.46 3.80 11.62
N PHE A 317 14.01 4.67 10.71
CA PHE A 317 14.14 4.51 9.27
C PHE A 317 14.22 5.87 8.59
N VAL A 318 14.84 5.90 7.40
CA VAL A 318 14.98 7.10 6.59
C VAL A 318 14.36 6.86 5.22
N LEU A 319 13.49 7.77 4.79
CA LEU A 319 12.87 7.75 3.47
C LEU A 319 13.55 8.78 2.56
N TYR A 320 13.57 8.49 1.26
CA TYR A 320 14.19 9.32 0.24
C TYR A 320 13.17 9.68 -0.84
N ASP A 321 13.20 10.93 -1.27
CA ASP A 321 12.45 11.48 -2.40
C ASP A 321 13.41 11.81 -3.57
N PRO A 322 12.93 11.89 -4.83
CA PRO A 322 11.55 11.71 -5.29
C PRO A 322 11.19 10.24 -5.60
N VAL A 323 9.94 9.84 -5.35
CA VAL A 323 9.41 8.50 -5.66
C VAL A 323 8.96 8.36 -7.12
N LEU A 324 8.40 9.43 -7.69
CA LEU A 324 7.97 9.52 -9.07
C LEU A 324 8.76 10.63 -9.74
N ASP A 325 9.30 10.35 -10.92
CA ASP A 325 10.12 11.31 -11.65
C ASP A 325 9.91 11.18 -13.17
N THR A 326 10.19 12.26 -13.88
CA THR A 326 10.02 12.35 -15.34
C THR A 326 11.36 12.12 -16.04
N MET A 327 11.46 11.02 -16.78
CA MET A 327 12.65 10.73 -17.59
C MET A 327 12.69 11.63 -18.82
N HIS A 328 13.60 12.61 -18.81
CA HIS A 328 13.86 13.44 -19.99
C HIS A 328 14.81 12.74 -20.95
N VAL A 329 14.31 12.40 -22.14
CA VAL A 329 15.13 11.84 -23.23
C VAL A 329 15.43 12.93 -24.23
N TYR A 330 16.67 13.38 -24.24
CA TYR A 330 17.16 14.33 -25.24
C TYR A 330 17.79 13.57 -26.40
N SER A 331 17.31 13.84 -27.61
CA SER A 331 18.06 13.48 -28.81
C SER A 331 19.25 14.43 -28.92
N VAL A 332 20.46 13.87 -28.93
CA VAL A 332 21.67 14.66 -29.16
C VAL A 332 21.70 15.08 -30.64
N LYS A 333 22.38 16.20 -30.93
CA LYS A 333 22.57 16.73 -32.28
C LYS A 333 22.96 15.61 -33.26
N PRO A 334 22.13 15.34 -34.30
CA PRO A 334 22.45 14.33 -35.31
C PRO A 334 23.67 14.74 -36.12
N ALA A 335 24.55 13.81 -36.47
CA ALA A 335 25.71 14.08 -37.33
C ALA A 335 25.31 14.66 -38.71
N VAL A 336 24.10 14.34 -39.17
CA VAL A 336 23.52 14.88 -40.41
C VAL A 336 23.30 16.39 -40.35
N PHE A 337 23.09 16.96 -39.16
CA PHE A 337 22.92 18.41 -39.01
C PHE A 337 24.19 19.17 -39.41
N ASP A 338 25.38 18.64 -39.07
CA ASP A 338 26.65 19.26 -39.47
C ASP A 338 26.90 19.13 -40.97
N LEU A 339 26.50 18.01 -41.58
CA LEU A 339 26.55 17.85 -43.03
C LEU A 339 25.62 18.83 -43.74
N PHE A 340 24.38 18.97 -43.26
CA PHE A 340 23.44 19.95 -43.79
C PHE A 340 23.98 21.37 -43.66
N LEU A 341 24.53 21.73 -42.50
CA LEU A 341 25.14 23.04 -42.28
C LEU A 341 26.33 23.27 -43.21
N ALA A 342 27.18 22.27 -43.42
CA ALA A 342 28.30 22.35 -44.36
C ALA A 342 27.83 22.56 -45.81
N VAL A 343 26.77 21.87 -46.23
CA VAL A 343 26.15 22.06 -47.56
C VAL A 343 25.59 23.47 -47.70
N VAL A 344 24.89 23.98 -46.69
CA VAL A 344 24.34 25.35 -46.71
C VAL A 344 25.45 26.40 -46.77
N ILE A 345 26.51 26.26 -45.96
CA ILE A 345 27.66 27.17 -45.99
C ILE A 345 28.37 27.11 -47.35
N GLY A 346 28.56 25.92 -47.90
CA GLY A 346 29.16 25.73 -49.22
C GLY A 346 28.34 26.37 -50.34
N ALA A 347 27.02 26.18 -50.33
CA ALA A 347 26.11 26.79 -51.30
C ALA A 347 26.13 28.33 -51.19
N TYR A 348 26.12 28.88 -49.97
CA TYR A 348 26.20 30.32 -49.74
C TYR A 348 27.49 30.92 -50.32
N LEU A 349 28.65 30.33 -50.03
CA LEU A 349 29.94 30.79 -50.58
C LEU A 349 29.97 30.66 -52.11
N GLY A 350 29.40 29.59 -52.66
CA GLY A 350 29.27 29.41 -54.11
C GLY A 350 28.45 30.51 -54.78
N VAL A 351 27.30 30.88 -54.20
CA VAL A 351 26.47 31.98 -54.73
C VAL A 351 27.22 33.32 -54.66
N VAL A 352 27.89 33.62 -53.54
CA VAL A 352 28.68 34.84 -53.39
C VAL A 352 29.81 34.91 -54.43
N TYR A 353 30.49 33.79 -54.68
CA TYR A 353 31.53 33.71 -55.71
C TYR A 353 30.98 33.93 -57.13
N LEU A 354 29.84 33.30 -57.47
CA LEU A 354 29.20 33.50 -58.77
C LEU A 354 28.76 34.96 -58.97
N LEU A 355 28.20 35.59 -57.92
CA LEU A 355 27.84 37.01 -57.96
C LEU A 355 29.06 37.92 -58.15
N SER A 356 30.19 37.61 -57.50
CA SER A 356 31.42 38.39 -57.70
C SER A 356 32.02 38.21 -59.09
N LEU A 357 31.94 37.00 -59.66
CA LEU A 357 32.36 36.71 -61.02
C LEU A 357 31.49 37.44 -62.05
N VAL A 358 30.16 37.39 -61.90
CA VAL A 358 29.22 38.12 -62.76
C VAL A 358 29.43 39.62 -62.66
N SER A 359 29.67 40.16 -61.46
CA SER A 359 30.03 41.57 -61.28
C SER A 359 31.34 41.93 -62.01
N SER A 360 32.36 41.08 -61.91
CA SER A 360 33.64 41.28 -62.59
C SER A 360 33.51 41.23 -64.12
N ILE A 361 32.67 40.32 -64.63
CA ILE A 361 32.33 40.23 -66.06
C ILE A 361 31.56 41.48 -66.50
N LEU A 362 30.55 41.93 -65.75
CA LEU A 362 29.81 43.16 -66.04
C LEU A 362 30.72 44.38 -66.10
N VAL A 363 31.67 44.51 -65.18
CA VAL A 363 32.69 45.57 -65.21
C VAL A 363 33.59 45.42 -66.43
N GLY A 364 34.02 44.21 -66.77
CA GLY A 364 34.80 43.93 -67.98
C GLY A 364 34.06 44.29 -69.28
N TRP A 365 32.78 43.97 -69.39
CA TRP A 365 31.92 44.36 -70.51
C TRP A 365 31.67 45.87 -70.55
N TYR A 366 31.60 46.54 -69.40
CA TYR A 366 31.52 47.99 -69.31
C TYR A 366 32.78 48.67 -69.88
N PHE A 367 33.97 48.15 -69.54
CA PHE A 367 35.25 48.64 -70.08
C PHE A 367 35.44 48.33 -71.57
N VAL A 368 35.00 47.16 -72.04
CA VAL A 368 35.01 46.84 -73.49
C VAL A 368 33.98 47.70 -74.25
N GLY A 369 32.82 47.96 -73.64
CA GLY A 369 31.80 48.88 -74.17
C GLY A 369 32.34 50.29 -74.34
N GLU A 370 33.04 50.85 -73.35
CA GLU A 370 33.74 52.13 -73.49
C GLU A 370 34.83 52.09 -74.57
N ALA A 371 35.65 51.03 -74.62
CA ALA A 371 36.71 50.91 -75.63
C ALA A 371 36.16 50.86 -77.07
N VAL A 372 35.01 50.19 -77.28
CA VAL A 372 34.32 50.17 -78.58
C VAL A 372 33.66 51.52 -78.88
N PHE A 373 33.11 52.21 -77.88
CA PHE A 373 32.54 53.56 -78.05
C PHE A 373 33.61 54.59 -78.41
N VAL A 374 34.79 54.52 -77.80
CA VAL A 374 35.94 55.37 -78.11
C VAL A 374 36.48 55.06 -79.51
N LYS A 375 36.58 53.78 -79.90
CA LYS A 375 37.01 53.37 -81.25
C LYS A 375 36.04 53.81 -82.34
N ASN A 376 34.73 53.83 -82.07
CA ASN A 376 33.73 54.34 -83.03
C ASN A 376 33.69 55.87 -83.13
N ARG A 377 34.11 56.62 -82.09
CA ARG A 377 34.31 58.08 -82.23
C ARG A 377 35.51 58.43 -83.11
N ILE A 378 36.56 57.61 -83.11
CA ILE A 378 37.77 57.85 -83.92
C ILE A 378 37.50 57.65 -85.42
N LYS A 379 36.48 56.86 -85.81
CA LYS A 379 36.08 56.67 -87.21
C LYS A 379 35.26 57.82 -87.82
N PHE A 380 34.79 58.78 -87.03
CA PHE A 380 34.07 59.97 -87.53
C PHE A 380 34.99 61.19 -87.78
N TYR A 381 36.30 61.05 -87.60
CA TYR A 381 37.30 62.11 -87.76
C TYR A 381 38.42 61.72 -88.76
N TYR A 382 38.03 61.12 -89.89
CA TYR A 382 38.88 61.05 -91.08
C TYR A 382 38.10 61.51 -92.31
#